data_AF-A0A0K8JJC4-F1
#
_entry.id   AF-A0A0K8JJC4-F1
#
_cell.length_a   1.000
_cell.length_b   1.000
_cell.length_c   1.000
_cell.angle_alpha   90.00
_cell.angle_beta   90.00
_cell.angle_gamma   90.00
#
_symmetry.space_group_name_H-M   'P 1'
#
loop_
_entity.id
_entity.type
_entity.pdbx_description
1 polymer ?
#
loop_
_entity_poly.entity_id
_entity_poly.type
_entity_poly.pdbx_seq_one_letter_code
_entity_poly.pdbx_strand_id
1 'polypeptide(L)'
;MSKEQEQAHYDRDAEMREVELFVSRSLRFGVILSAGVILIGLLLFLGTGEGGYPGQSYPTRFTEMVNGALQLKPFAVILTGLLLLILTPVLRVAVSTLIFIKEKDWLYVGISAAVFLILLFSLVLGK
;
A
#
# COMPACT_ATOMS: atom_id res chain seq x y z
N MET A 1 -22.93 37.09 14.39
CA MET A 1 -22.25 35.78 14.32
C MET A 1 -21.71 35.48 15.72
N SER A 2 -22.25 34.46 16.38
CA SER A 2 -21.91 34.13 17.78
C SER A 2 -20.60 33.34 17.83
N LYS A 3 -19.82 33.53 18.91
CA LYS A 3 -18.54 32.84 19.17
C LYS A 3 -18.63 31.31 19.08
N GLU A 4 -19.82 30.75 19.32
CA GLU A 4 -20.09 29.31 19.16
C GLU A 4 -20.05 28.84 17.70
N GLN A 5 -20.45 29.66 16.74
CA GLN A 5 -20.36 29.31 15.31
C GLN A 5 -18.92 29.34 14.80
N GLU A 6 -18.08 30.23 15.35
CA GLU A 6 -16.65 30.33 15.02
C GLU A 6 -15.86 29.17 15.64
N GLN A 7 -16.21 28.75 16.86
CA GLN A 7 -15.63 27.60 17.55
C GLN A 7 -15.97 26.28 16.85
N ALA A 8 -17.24 26.07 16.45
CA ALA A 8 -17.66 24.87 15.72
C ALA A 8 -17.04 24.78 14.31
N HIS A 9 -16.74 25.91 13.67
CA HIS A 9 -16.00 25.93 12.41
C HIS A 9 -14.54 25.54 12.61
N TYR A 10 -13.89 26.06 13.66
CA TYR A 10 -12.51 25.72 14.01
C TYR A 10 -12.31 24.23 14.31
N ASP A 11 -13.24 23.61 15.05
CA ASP A 11 -13.16 22.19 15.42
C ASP A 11 -13.31 21.27 14.19
N ARG A 12 -14.22 21.59 13.25
CA ARG A 12 -14.34 20.81 11.99
C ARG A 12 -13.13 20.93 11.08
N ASP A 13 -12.53 22.12 11.00
CA ASP A 13 -11.32 22.34 10.20
C ASP A 13 -10.09 21.66 10.81
N ALA A 14 -10.07 21.41 12.12
CA ALA A 14 -9.05 20.64 12.80
C ALA A 14 -9.22 19.12 12.53
N GLU A 15 -10.44 18.60 12.67
CA GLU A 15 -10.77 17.19 12.45
C GLU A 15 -10.49 16.76 10.99
N MET A 16 -10.89 17.59 10.01
CA MET A 16 -10.59 17.34 8.60
C MET A 16 -9.08 17.32 8.31
N ARG A 17 -8.32 18.24 8.94
CA ARG A 17 -6.85 18.27 8.80
C ARG A 17 -6.18 17.03 9.38
N GLU A 18 -6.66 16.51 10.52
CA GLU A 18 -6.11 15.29 11.10
C GLU A 18 -6.35 14.07 10.20
N VAL A 19 -7.54 13.96 9.61
CA VAL A 19 -7.86 12.89 8.65
C VAL A 19 -6.98 12.97 7.41
N GLU A 20 -6.83 14.16 6.81
CA GLU A 20 -5.95 14.37 5.66
C GLU A 20 -4.49 14.04 5.97
N LEU A 21 -4.00 14.42 7.16
CA LEU A 21 -2.65 14.10 7.63
C LEU A 21 -2.46 12.59 7.85
N PHE A 22 -3.46 11.90 8.41
CA PHE A 22 -3.41 10.46 8.60
C PHE A 22 -3.38 9.71 7.26
N VAL A 23 -4.23 10.12 6.32
CA VAL A 23 -4.33 9.53 4.97
C VAL A 23 -3.03 9.74 4.19
N SER A 24 -2.50 10.96 4.20
CA SER A 24 -1.27 11.30 3.48
C SER A 24 -0.02 10.64 4.08
N ARG A 25 0.06 10.50 5.41
CA ARG A 25 1.16 9.81 6.10
C ARG A 25 1.16 8.31 5.80
N SER A 26 -0.01 7.68 5.84
CA SER A 26 -0.17 6.24 5.58
C SER A 26 0.28 5.87 4.16
N LEU A 27 -0.05 6.72 3.17
CA LEU A 27 0.37 6.54 1.78
C LEU A 27 1.90 6.59 1.64
N ARG A 28 2.53 7.61 2.23
CA ARG A 28 3.98 7.81 2.14
C ARG A 28 4.74 6.66 2.79
N PHE A 29 4.28 6.19 3.94
CA PHE A 29 4.95 5.10 4.65
C PHE A 29 5.01 3.81 3.82
N GLY A 30 3.89 3.37 3.22
CA GLY A 30 3.86 2.16 2.39
C GLY A 30 4.74 2.26 1.14
N VAL A 31 4.74 3.42 0.48
CA VAL A 31 5.60 3.66 -0.70
C VAL A 31 7.08 3.68 -0.32
N ILE A 32 7.46 4.38 0.75
CA ILE A 32 8.86 4.45 1.21
C ILE A 32 9.36 3.06 1.62
N LEU A 33 8.55 2.30 2.36
CA LEU A 33 8.87 0.93 2.74
C LEU A 33 9.12 0.06 1.49
N SER A 34 8.20 0.10 0.53
CA SER A 34 8.29 -0.67 -0.71
C SER A 34 9.51 -0.28 -1.54
N ALA A 35 9.77 1.03 -1.68
CA ALA A 35 10.94 1.55 -2.37
C ALA A 35 12.25 1.11 -1.70
N GLY A 36 12.29 1.08 -0.36
CA GLY A 36 13.43 0.56 0.40
C GLY A 36 13.70 -0.92 0.11
N VAL A 37 12.67 -1.76 0.11
CA VAL A 37 12.81 -3.20 -0.21
C VAL A 37 13.29 -3.40 -1.66
N ILE A 38 12.73 -2.66 -2.62
CA ILE A 38 13.16 -2.71 -4.03
C ILE A 38 14.63 -2.28 -4.16
N LEU A 39 15.03 -1.19 -3.50
CA LEU A 39 16.41 -0.71 -3.50
C LEU A 39 17.39 -1.74 -2.94
N ILE A 40 17.03 -2.40 -1.83
CA ILE A 40 17.85 -3.48 -1.26
C ILE A 40 18.00 -4.62 -2.28
N GLY A 41 16.90 -5.05 -2.89
CA GLY A 41 16.93 -6.10 -3.91
C GLY A 41 17.78 -5.71 -5.13
N LEU A 42 17.72 -4.45 -5.56
CA LEU A 42 18.52 -3.92 -6.65
C LEU A 42 20.02 -3.88 -6.31
N LEU A 43 20.37 -3.42 -5.10
CA LEU A 43 21.76 -3.41 -4.63
C LEU A 43 22.32 -4.84 -4.53
N LEU A 44 21.52 -5.79 -4.05
CA LEU A 44 21.89 -7.21 -4.03
C LEU A 44 22.12 -7.72 -5.46
N PHE A 45 21.23 -7.42 -6.40
CA PHE A 45 21.36 -7.84 -7.81
C PHE A 45 22.62 -7.28 -8.47
N LEU A 46 22.91 -5.99 -8.26
CA LEU A 46 24.12 -5.35 -8.78
C LEU A 46 25.40 -5.90 -8.13
N GLY A 47 25.34 -6.29 -6.85
CA GLY A 47 26.47 -6.85 -6.12
C GLY A 47 26.78 -8.31 -6.46
N THR A 48 25.76 -9.15 -6.65
CA THR A 48 25.94 -10.57 -7.01
C THR A 48 26.08 -10.79 -8.50
N GLY A 49 25.55 -9.89 -9.34
CA GLY A 49 25.47 -10.06 -10.80
C GLY A 49 24.49 -11.15 -11.25
N GLU A 50 23.86 -11.86 -10.31
CA GLU A 50 22.91 -12.94 -10.56
C GLU A 50 21.59 -12.69 -9.84
N GLY A 51 20.47 -13.08 -10.46
CA GLY A 51 19.13 -12.90 -9.91
C GLY A 51 18.77 -13.81 -8.72
N GLY A 52 19.64 -14.76 -8.36
CA GLY A 52 19.41 -15.76 -7.31
C GLY A 52 18.55 -16.96 -7.75
N TYR A 53 18.25 -17.04 -9.04
CA TYR A 53 17.50 -18.12 -9.69
C TYR A 53 18.21 -18.52 -11.00
N PRO A 54 18.17 -19.81 -11.38
CA PRO A 54 18.87 -20.27 -12.57
C PRO A 54 18.23 -19.73 -13.86
N GLY A 55 19.07 -19.18 -14.75
CA GLY A 55 18.64 -18.68 -16.07
C GLY A 55 17.67 -17.51 -15.98
N GLN A 56 16.55 -17.60 -16.71
CA GLN A 56 15.48 -16.59 -16.74
C GLN A 56 14.29 -16.96 -15.84
N SER A 57 14.51 -17.79 -14.82
CA SER A 57 13.46 -18.15 -13.87
C SER A 57 13.32 -17.09 -12.77
N TYR A 58 12.08 -16.84 -12.36
CA TYR A 58 11.74 -15.90 -11.29
C TYR A 58 10.59 -16.47 -10.45
N PRO A 59 10.50 -16.12 -9.16
CA PRO A 59 9.44 -16.62 -8.29
C PRO A 59 8.10 -16.05 -8.75
N THR A 60 7.17 -16.95 -9.09
CA THR A 60 5.81 -16.58 -9.55
C THR A 60 4.76 -16.76 -8.47
N ARG A 61 5.10 -17.48 -7.40
CA ARG A 61 4.20 -17.73 -6.26
C ARG A 61 4.51 -16.80 -5.11
N PHE A 62 3.46 -16.31 -4.45
CA PHE A 62 3.58 -15.45 -3.26
C PHE A 62 4.50 -16.05 -2.19
N THR A 63 4.36 -17.35 -1.91
CA THR A 63 5.20 -18.06 -0.93
C THR A 63 6.66 -18.14 -1.35
N GLU A 64 6.94 -18.29 -2.64
CA GLU A 64 8.30 -18.33 -3.18
C GLU A 64 8.96 -16.95 -3.21
N MET A 65 8.19 -15.88 -3.41
CA MET A 65 8.68 -14.50 -3.32
C MET A 65 9.13 -14.20 -1.88
N VAL A 66 8.29 -14.51 -0.89
CA VAL A 66 8.60 -14.26 0.54
C VAL A 66 9.77 -15.13 1.01
N ASN A 67 9.74 -16.44 0.72
CA ASN A 67 10.83 -17.34 1.11
C ASN A 67 12.14 -17.01 0.37
N GLY A 68 12.06 -16.63 -0.91
CA GLY A 68 13.22 -16.19 -1.68
C GLY A 68 13.79 -14.88 -1.16
N ALA A 69 12.95 -13.96 -0.69
CA ALA A 69 13.39 -12.71 -0.07
C ALA A 69 14.10 -12.96 1.27
N LEU A 70 13.64 -13.92 2.08
CA LEU A 70 14.33 -14.37 3.29
C LEU A 70 15.69 -15.03 2.99
N GLN A 71 15.81 -15.69 1.84
CA GLN A 71 17.07 -16.23 1.33
C GLN A 71 17.96 -15.17 0.65
N LEU A 72 17.57 -13.90 0.68
CA LEU A 72 18.27 -12.76 0.06
C LEU A 72 18.53 -12.95 -1.44
N LYS A 73 17.64 -13.67 -2.13
CA LYS A 73 17.70 -13.79 -3.59
C LYS A 73 17.25 -12.46 -4.22
N PRO A 74 18.08 -11.81 -5.05
CA PRO A 74 17.79 -10.46 -5.52
C PRO A 74 16.42 -10.31 -6.20
N PHE A 75 16.06 -11.21 -7.12
CA PHE A 75 14.77 -11.15 -7.81
C PHE A 75 13.59 -11.34 -6.87
N ALA A 76 13.71 -12.21 -5.86
CA ALA A 76 12.64 -12.41 -4.88
C ALA A 76 12.46 -11.18 -3.99
N VAL A 77 13.54 -10.50 -3.60
CA VAL A 77 13.48 -9.26 -2.82
C VAL A 77 12.83 -8.13 -3.64
N ILE A 78 13.23 -7.95 -4.90
CA ILE A 78 12.66 -6.94 -5.81
C ILE A 78 11.16 -7.19 -6.01
N LEU A 79 10.77 -8.44 -6.34
CA LEU A 79 9.37 -8.80 -6.56
C LEU A 79 8.53 -8.65 -5.29
N THR A 80 9.09 -8.95 -4.11
CA THR A 80 8.42 -8.71 -2.83
C THR A 80 8.22 -7.21 -2.59
N GLY A 81 9.21 -6.37 -2.89
CA GLY A 81 9.07 -4.92 -2.81
C GLY A 81 8.04 -4.35 -3.79
N LEU A 82 7.97 -4.89 -5.00
CA LEU A 82 6.95 -4.53 -5.99
C LEU A 82 5.55 -4.94 -5.52
N LEU A 83 5.43 -6.15 -4.95
CA LEU A 83 4.20 -6.64 -4.37
C LEU A 83 3.71 -5.73 -3.23
N LEU A 84 4.62 -5.28 -2.34
CA LEU A 84 4.30 -4.29 -1.30
C LEU A 84 3.84 -2.96 -1.89
N LEU A 85 4.46 -2.50 -2.98
CA LEU A 85 4.10 -1.25 -3.63
C LEU A 85 2.67 -1.30 -4.20
N ILE A 86 2.29 -2.42 -4.82
CA ILE A 86 0.95 -2.66 -5.36
C ILE A 86 -0.06 -2.94 -4.24
N LEU A 87 0.36 -3.54 -3.13
CA LEU A 87 -0.50 -3.80 -1.96
C LEU A 87 -0.79 -2.54 -1.13
N THR A 88 0.11 -1.56 -1.13
CA THR A 88 -0.05 -0.27 -0.43
C THR A 88 -1.39 0.45 -0.73
N PRO A 89 -1.81 0.63 -2.00
CA PRO A 89 -3.11 1.21 -2.30
C PRO A 89 -4.29 0.34 -1.84
N VAL A 90 -4.15 -0.99 -1.86
CA VAL A 90 -5.19 -1.93 -1.38
C VAL A 90 -5.43 -1.76 0.12
N LEU A 91 -4.37 -1.73 0.93
CA LEU A 91 -4.46 -1.49 2.37
C LEU A 91 -5.06 -0.13 2.70
N ARG A 92 -4.72 0.91 1.93
CA ARG A 92 -5.29 2.26 2.10
C ARG A 92 -6.82 2.25 1.93
N VAL A 93 -7.31 1.65 0.85
CA VAL A 93 -8.75 1.60 0.57
C VAL A 93 -9.49 0.77 1.63
N ALA A 94 -8.88 -0.30 2.14
CA ALA A 94 -9.46 -1.07 3.24
C ALA A 94 -9.60 -0.24 4.52
N VAL A 95 -8.56 0.50 4.93
CA VAL A 95 -8.60 1.36 6.12
C VAL A 95 -9.62 2.49 5.96
N SER A 96 -9.68 3.15 4.81
CA SER A 96 -10.69 4.20 4.57
C SER A 96 -12.11 3.63 4.60
N THR A 97 -12.33 2.45 4.02
CA THR A 97 -13.64 1.78 4.07
C THR A 97 -14.07 1.48 5.51
N LEU A 98 -13.16 1.01 6.37
CA LEU A 98 -13.46 0.76 7.79
C LEU A 98 -13.81 2.04 8.57
N ILE A 99 -13.14 3.15 8.29
CA ILE A 99 -13.43 4.45 8.88
C ILE A 99 -14.83 4.93 8.45
N PHE A 100 -15.15 4.84 7.16
CA PHE A 100 -16.47 5.25 6.64
C PHE A 100 -17.62 4.37 7.15
N ILE A 101 -17.39 3.07 7.37
CA ILE A 101 -18.38 2.19 8.02
C ILE A 101 -18.67 2.69 9.44
N LYS A 102 -17.63 3.12 10.18
CA LYS A 102 -17.77 3.69 11.52
C LYS A 102 -18.51 5.03 11.51
N GLU A 103 -18.27 5.87 10.50
CA GLU A 103 -18.95 7.17 10.30
C GLU A 103 -20.38 7.06 9.73
N LYS A 104 -20.82 5.86 9.33
CA LYS A 104 -22.12 5.60 8.64
C LYS A 104 -22.29 6.30 7.28
N ASP A 105 -21.20 6.67 6.61
CA ASP A 105 -21.27 7.20 5.24
C ASP A 105 -21.34 6.06 4.21
N TRP A 106 -22.55 5.53 4.00
CA TRP A 106 -22.81 4.39 3.12
C TRP A 106 -22.46 4.65 1.65
N LEU A 107 -22.47 5.91 1.20
CA LEU A 107 -22.10 6.27 -0.17
C LEU A 107 -20.59 6.10 -0.37
N TYR A 108 -19.79 6.62 0.55
CA TYR A 108 -18.33 6.47 0.52
C TYR A 108 -17.87 5.03 0.74
N VAL A 109 -18.59 4.26 1.56
CA VAL A 109 -18.34 2.82 1.73
C VAL A 109 -18.53 2.06 0.40
N GLY A 110 -19.62 2.34 -0.33
CA GLY A 110 -19.90 1.68 -1.62
C GLY A 110 -18.84 1.97 -2.68
N ILE A 111 -18.44 3.24 -2.83
CA ILE A 111 -17.38 3.64 -3.78
C ILE A 111 -16.04 3.00 -3.40
N SER A 112 -15.66 3.06 -2.12
CA SER A 112 -14.40 2.49 -1.64
C SER A 112 -14.35 0.97 -1.82
N ALA A 113 -15.45 0.27 -1.54
CA ALA A 113 -15.58 -1.16 -1.75
C ALA A 113 -15.49 -1.53 -3.24
N ALA A 114 -16.11 -0.76 -4.13
CA ALA A 114 -16.01 -0.98 -5.57
C ALA A 114 -14.56 -0.82 -6.07
N VAL A 115 -13.88 0.26 -5.66
CA VAL A 115 -12.46 0.47 -6.01
C VAL A 115 -11.59 -0.65 -5.45
N PHE A 116 -11.81 -1.07 -4.20
CA PHE A 116 -11.08 -2.18 -3.58
C PHE A 116 -11.25 -3.49 -4.36
N LEU A 117 -12.48 -3.80 -4.77
CA LEU A 117 -12.76 -4.97 -5.61
C LEU A 117 -12.08 -4.86 -6.97
N ILE A 118 -12.10 -3.69 -7.62
CA ILE A 118 -11.39 -3.48 -8.89
C ILE A 118 -9.89 -3.72 -8.71
N LEU A 119 -9.29 -3.24 -7.62
CA LEU A 119 -7.87 -3.47 -7.33
C LEU A 119 -7.58 -4.96 -7.08
N LEU A 120 -8.41 -5.65 -6.31
CA LEU A 120 -8.27 -7.10 -6.10
C LEU A 120 -8.43 -7.89 -7.39
N PHE A 121 -9.45 -7.58 -8.20
CA PHE A 121 -9.64 -8.21 -9.50
C PHE A 121 -8.47 -7.91 -10.43
N SER A 122 -7.96 -6.68 -10.48
CA SER A 122 -6.78 -6.35 -11.28
C SER A 122 -5.54 -7.13 -10.83
N LEU A 123 -5.37 -7.35 -9.52
CA LEU A 123 -4.25 -8.12 -8.99
C LEU A 123 -4.38 -9.61 -9.29
N VAL A 124 -5.60 -10.16 -9.27
CA VAL A 124 -5.86 -11.59 -9.50
C VAL A 124 -5.97 -11.93 -11.00
N LEU A 125 -6.54 -11.06 -11.83
CA LEU A 125 -6.60 -11.19 -13.29
C LEU A 125 -5.29 -10.82 -13.97
N GLY A 126 -4.46 -9.97 -13.35
CA GLY A 126 -3.11 -9.65 -13.81
C GLY A 126 -2.14 -10.82 -13.68
N LYS A 127 -2.49 -11.97 -14.29
CA LYS A 127 -1.53 -12.96 -14.76
C LYS A 127 -0.64 -12.34 -15.84
#